data_AF-A0A2N9J5T2-F1
#
_entry.id   AF-A0A2N9J5T2-F1
#
_cell.length_a   1.000
_cell.length_b   1.000
_cell.length_c   1.000
_cell.angle_alpha   90.00
_cell.angle_beta   90.00
_cell.angle_gamma   90.00
#
_symmetry.space_group_name_H-M   'P 1'
#
loop_
_entity.id
_entity.type
_entity.pdbx_description
1 polymer ?
#
loop_
_entity_poly.entity_id
_entity_poly.type
_entity_poly.pdbx_seq_one_letter_code
_entity_poly.pdbx_strand_id
1 'polypeptide(L)'
;MDNTKSTSNDLMKQALMLYPSVLKKLVEKVPLKDKVWTDILKHAFFRSDQTGIPSVDHLINIYIERNYIIWRLPALQKLLRDASKLVIETLETNRSDAKDWACVRKEAFPSEKNEYAHLLVSDFSDSVASIPPENLQNFIVDPRMGEGAQNEVLVANPPGNGHAPRDAANRNPLAVLFESMLPWVHYGDGDGDGDE
;
A
#
# COMPACT_ATOMS: atom_id res chain seq x y z
N MET A 1 5.73 -31.78 -29.73
CA MET A 1 4.97 -30.89 -28.83
C MET A 1 5.81 -29.64 -28.68
N ASP A 2 5.60 -28.68 -29.57
CA ASP A 2 6.43 -27.49 -29.65
C ASP A 2 6.13 -26.61 -28.45
N ASN A 3 7.13 -26.48 -27.58
CA ASN A 3 7.14 -25.55 -26.47
C ASN A 3 7.41 -24.15 -27.04
N THR A 4 6.46 -23.59 -27.79
CA THR A 4 6.53 -22.22 -28.29
C THR A 4 6.40 -21.28 -27.09
N LYS A 5 7.54 -20.92 -26.51
CA LYS A 5 7.61 -19.94 -25.43
C LYS A 5 6.83 -18.70 -25.85
N SER A 6 5.81 -18.34 -25.07
CA SER A 6 5.03 -17.12 -25.29
C SER A 6 5.97 -15.92 -25.31
N THR A 7 5.79 -15.03 -26.28
CA THR A 7 6.59 -13.80 -26.37
C THR A 7 6.26 -12.92 -25.16
N SER A 8 7.18 -12.04 -24.76
CA SER A 8 6.92 -11.06 -23.70
C SER A 8 5.64 -10.23 -23.93
N ASN A 9 5.34 -9.93 -25.20
CA ASN A 9 4.12 -9.23 -25.59
C ASN A 9 2.86 -10.10 -25.36
N ASP A 10 2.92 -11.39 -25.68
CA ASP A 10 1.79 -12.32 -25.47
C ASP A 10 1.44 -12.45 -23.99
N LEU A 11 2.46 -12.56 -23.13
CA LEU A 11 2.28 -12.60 -21.67
C LEU A 11 1.71 -11.27 -21.14
N MET A 12 2.19 -10.15 -21.65
CA MET A 12 1.66 -8.82 -21.28
C MET A 12 0.20 -8.67 -21.71
N LYS A 13 -0.15 -9.14 -22.91
CA LYS A 13 -1.53 -9.17 -23.40
C LYS A 13 -2.42 -10.00 -22.46
N GLN A 14 -2.01 -11.21 -22.11
CA GLN A 14 -2.76 -12.07 -21.19
C GLN A 14 -2.95 -11.41 -19.82
N ALA A 15 -1.90 -10.79 -19.27
CA ALA A 15 -1.99 -10.06 -18.02
C ALA A 15 -2.98 -8.90 -18.09
N LEU A 16 -3.01 -8.14 -19.20
CA LEU A 16 -3.96 -7.04 -19.41
C LEU A 16 -5.40 -7.50 -19.64
N MET A 17 -5.58 -8.66 -20.29
CA MET A 17 -6.90 -9.30 -20.39
C MET A 17 -7.40 -9.71 -19.00
N LEU A 18 -6.52 -10.25 -18.16
CA LEU A 18 -6.87 -10.69 -16.83
C LEU A 18 -7.09 -9.52 -15.86
N TYR A 19 -6.30 -8.44 -15.92
CA TYR A 19 -6.40 -7.30 -14.98
C TYR A 19 -6.39 -5.94 -15.70
N PRO A 20 -7.49 -5.56 -16.39
CA PRO A 20 -7.55 -4.36 -17.20
C PRO A 20 -7.46 -3.06 -16.39
N SER A 21 -7.93 -3.05 -15.14
CA SER A 21 -7.94 -1.87 -14.28
C SER A 21 -6.54 -1.39 -13.87
N VAL A 22 -5.54 -2.27 -13.95
CA VAL A 22 -4.12 -1.93 -13.70
C VAL A 22 -3.69 -0.79 -14.62
N LEU A 23 -4.13 -0.79 -15.88
CA LEU A 23 -3.68 0.18 -16.86
C LEU A 23 -4.06 1.61 -16.49
N LYS A 24 -5.33 1.83 -16.13
CA LYS A 24 -5.83 3.16 -15.74
C LYS A 24 -5.10 3.69 -14.51
N LYS A 25 -5.04 2.87 -13.45
CA LYS A 25 -4.36 3.24 -12.20
C LYS A 25 -2.86 3.49 -12.40
N LEU A 26 -2.21 2.73 -13.28
CA LEU A 26 -0.81 2.91 -13.60
C LEU A 26 -0.56 4.22 -14.36
N VAL A 27 -1.41 4.56 -15.34
CA VAL A 27 -1.34 5.84 -16.08
C VAL A 27 -1.61 7.05 -15.18
N GLU A 28 -2.43 6.89 -14.14
CA GLU A 28 -2.66 7.92 -13.13
C GLU A 28 -1.44 8.10 -12.21
N LYS A 29 -0.83 6.99 -11.76
CA LYS A 29 0.33 7.02 -10.84
C LYS A 29 1.63 7.42 -11.52
N VAL A 30 1.85 6.96 -12.75
CA VAL A 30 3.03 7.29 -13.56
C VAL A 30 2.61 8.36 -14.56
N PRO A 31 3.18 9.58 -14.55
CA PRO A 31 2.75 10.67 -15.43
C PRO A 31 3.16 10.39 -16.88
N LEU A 32 2.41 9.53 -17.55
CA LEU A 32 2.61 9.12 -18.93
C LEU A 32 1.96 10.16 -19.86
N LYS A 33 2.72 11.18 -20.27
CA LYS A 33 2.23 12.38 -21.00
C LYS A 33 1.77 12.15 -22.46
N ASP A 34 1.58 10.91 -22.87
CA ASP A 34 1.30 10.58 -24.26
C ASP A 34 -0.21 10.44 -24.52
N LYS A 35 -0.68 11.12 -25.57
CA LYS A 35 -2.08 11.08 -26.03
C LYS A 35 -2.54 9.65 -26.33
N VAL A 36 -1.64 8.77 -26.75
CA VAL A 36 -1.95 7.36 -27.02
C VAL A 36 -2.60 6.67 -25.80
N TRP A 37 -2.20 7.00 -24.57
CA TRP A 37 -2.83 6.43 -23.37
C TRP A 37 -4.26 6.91 -23.19
N THR A 38 -4.53 8.19 -23.48
CA THR A 38 -5.89 8.72 -23.40
C THR A 38 -6.82 8.03 -24.39
N ASP A 39 -6.32 7.61 -25.55
CA ASP A 39 -7.12 6.88 -26.53
C ASP A 39 -7.35 5.43 -26.12
N ILE A 40 -6.33 4.76 -25.57
CA ILE A 40 -6.47 3.39 -25.03
C ILE A 40 -7.48 3.36 -23.87
N LEU A 41 -7.42 4.33 -22.95
CA LEU A 41 -8.31 4.40 -21.79
C LEU A 41 -9.76 4.77 -22.15
N LYS A 42 -10.04 5.31 -23.34
CA LYS A 42 -11.41 5.52 -23.83
C LYS A 42 -12.11 4.20 -24.17
N HIS A 43 -11.34 3.15 -24.49
CA HIS A 43 -11.91 1.85 -24.81
C HIS A 43 -12.64 1.25 -23.62
N ALA A 44 -13.83 0.68 -23.84
CA ALA A 44 -14.72 0.22 -22.77
C ALA A 44 -14.06 -0.77 -21.80
N PHE A 45 -13.14 -1.59 -22.30
CA PHE A 45 -12.42 -2.58 -21.51
C PHE A 45 -11.46 -1.98 -20.47
N PHE A 46 -10.80 -0.86 -20.78
CA PHE A 46 -9.81 -0.22 -19.91
C PHE A 46 -10.35 0.99 -19.15
N ARG A 47 -11.60 1.37 -19.39
CA ARG A 47 -12.22 2.58 -18.80
C ARG A 47 -12.46 2.45 -17.30
N SER A 48 -12.76 1.24 -16.85
CA SER A 48 -13.01 0.95 -15.44
C SER A 48 -11.70 0.99 -14.64
N ASP A 49 -11.73 1.63 -13.48
CA ASP A 49 -10.69 1.56 -12.47
C ASP A 49 -10.84 0.36 -11.53
N GLN A 50 -11.93 -0.39 -11.65
CA GLN A 50 -12.25 -1.52 -10.76
C GLN A 50 -12.58 -2.78 -11.56
N THR A 51 -12.17 -3.92 -11.01
CA THR A 51 -12.48 -5.25 -11.55
C THR A 51 -13.78 -5.80 -11.00
N GLY A 52 -14.29 -5.25 -9.89
CA GLY A 52 -15.50 -5.71 -9.20
C GLY A 52 -15.25 -6.81 -8.17
N ILE A 53 -13.99 -7.18 -7.93
CA ILE A 53 -13.59 -8.16 -6.91
C ILE A 53 -12.72 -7.42 -5.88
N PRO A 54 -13.19 -7.22 -4.63
CA PRO A 54 -12.50 -6.39 -3.64
C PRO A 54 -11.06 -6.81 -3.36
N SER A 55 -10.80 -8.11 -3.27
CA SER A 55 -9.44 -8.64 -3.06
C SER A 55 -8.49 -8.25 -4.21
N VAL A 56 -8.95 -8.38 -5.46
CA VAL A 56 -8.14 -8.07 -6.65
C VAL A 56 -7.88 -6.58 -6.76
N ASP A 57 -8.91 -5.76 -6.57
CA ASP A 57 -8.77 -4.30 -6.63
C ASP A 57 -7.80 -3.78 -5.56
N HIS A 58 -7.82 -4.39 -4.37
CA HIS A 58 -6.86 -4.09 -3.30
C HIS A 58 -5.43 -4.51 -3.65
N LEU A 59 -5.24 -5.73 -4.14
CA LEU A 59 -3.92 -6.21 -4.57
C LEU A 59 -3.35 -5.39 -5.73
N ILE A 60 -4.19 -4.92 -6.66
CA ILE A 60 -3.77 -4.04 -7.75
C ILE A 60 -3.24 -2.72 -7.20
N ASN A 61 -3.91 -2.13 -6.20
CA ASN A 61 -3.42 -0.91 -5.56
C ASN A 61 -2.04 -1.14 -4.91
N ILE A 62 -1.87 -2.23 -4.16
CA ILE A 62 -0.58 -2.60 -3.56
C ILE A 62 0.50 -2.79 -4.63
N TYR A 63 0.18 -3.53 -5.70
CA TYR A 63 1.10 -3.77 -6.80
C TYR A 63 1.58 -2.45 -7.43
N ILE A 64 0.68 -1.51 -7.66
CA ILE A 64 1.00 -0.23 -8.27
C ILE A 64 1.86 0.62 -7.33
N GLU A 65 1.51 0.74 -6.05
CA GLU A 65 2.33 1.48 -5.08
C GLU A 65 3.76 0.95 -5.01
N ARG A 66 3.94 -0.37 -5.03
CA ARG A 66 5.26 -0.99 -4.93
C ARG A 66 6.06 -1.00 -6.23
N ASN A 67 5.41 -1.02 -7.39
CA ASN A 67 6.07 -1.26 -8.68
C ASN A 67 5.96 -0.12 -9.69
N TYR A 68 5.29 1.00 -9.42
CA TYR A 68 5.10 2.07 -10.41
C TYR A 68 6.42 2.62 -11.00
N ILE A 69 7.53 2.57 -10.25
CA ILE A 69 8.83 3.10 -10.69
C ILE A 69 9.34 2.39 -11.95
N ILE A 70 9.18 1.06 -12.06
CA ILE A 70 9.70 0.31 -13.22
C ILE A 70 9.03 0.77 -14.52
N TRP A 71 7.77 1.20 -14.43
CA TRP A 71 6.97 1.65 -15.57
C TRP A 71 7.35 3.04 -16.09
N ARG A 72 8.30 3.72 -15.44
CA ARG A 72 8.94 4.93 -16.01
C ARG A 72 9.89 4.59 -17.15
N LEU A 73 10.32 3.34 -17.29
CA LEU A 73 11.24 2.91 -18.35
C LEU A 73 10.56 2.95 -19.74
N PRO A 74 11.13 3.65 -20.75
CA PRO A 74 10.52 3.77 -22.08
C PRO A 74 10.27 2.43 -22.77
N ALA A 75 11.17 1.45 -22.58
CA ALA A 75 11.02 0.12 -23.16
C ALA A 75 9.77 -0.61 -22.61
N LEU A 76 9.50 -0.51 -21.31
CA LEU A 76 8.32 -1.11 -20.69
C LEU A 76 7.04 -0.36 -21.06
N GLN A 77 7.11 0.97 -21.19
CA GLN A 77 5.98 1.75 -21.72
C GLN A 77 5.63 1.33 -23.15
N LYS A 78 6.63 1.13 -24.01
CA LYS A 78 6.41 0.62 -25.37
C LYS A 78 5.75 -0.75 -25.35
N LEU A 79 6.29 -1.70 -24.56
CA LEU A 79 5.73 -3.04 -24.41
C LEU A 79 4.26 -2.98 -23.95
N LEU A 80 3.95 -2.16 -22.95
CA LEU A 80 2.61 -1.99 -22.41
C LEU A 80 1.65 -1.41 -23.46
N ARG A 81 2.08 -0.44 -24.27
CA ARG A 81 1.28 0.13 -25.37
C ARG A 81 0.98 -0.90 -26.43
N ASP A 82 2.00 -1.61 -26.88
CA ASP A 82 1.88 -2.58 -27.97
C ASP A 82 0.93 -3.72 -27.54
N ALA A 83 1.07 -4.21 -26.30
CA ALA A 83 0.17 -5.20 -25.72
C ALA A 83 -1.26 -4.67 -25.56
N SER A 84 -1.45 -3.43 -25.11
CA SER A 84 -2.78 -2.82 -24.94
C SER A 84 -3.52 -2.68 -26.27
N LYS A 85 -2.82 -2.30 -27.34
CA LYS A 85 -3.40 -2.24 -28.69
C LYS A 85 -3.81 -3.62 -29.18
N LEU A 86 -2.94 -4.61 -28.97
CA LEU A 86 -3.22 -6.01 -29.33
C LEU A 86 -4.44 -6.55 -28.58
N VAL A 87 -4.62 -6.19 -27.31
CA VAL A 87 -5.85 -6.49 -26.55
C VAL A 87 -7.08 -5.89 -27.22
N ILE A 88 -7.06 -4.60 -27.57
CA ILE A 88 -8.19 -3.94 -28.25
C ILE A 88 -8.51 -4.63 -29.57
N GLU A 89 -7.51 -4.89 -30.40
CA GLU A 89 -7.68 -5.60 -31.68
C GLU A 89 -8.29 -6.99 -31.50
N THR A 90 -7.84 -7.72 -30.48
CA THR A 90 -8.37 -9.04 -30.14
C THR A 90 -9.83 -8.96 -29.71
N LEU A 91 -10.20 -7.98 -28.89
CA LEU A 91 -11.57 -7.81 -28.40
C LEU A 91 -12.53 -7.35 -29.49
N GLU A 92 -12.08 -6.55 -30.45
CA GLU A 92 -12.90 -6.20 -31.61
C GLU A 92 -13.11 -7.38 -32.55
N THR A 93 -12.12 -8.29 -32.65
CA THR A 93 -12.23 -9.51 -33.44
C THR A 93 -13.09 -10.58 -32.73
N ASN A 94 -12.89 -10.77 -31.42
CA ASN A 94 -13.57 -11.75 -30.62
C ASN A 94 -14.06 -11.18 -29.28
N ARG A 95 -15.31 -10.72 -29.27
CA ARG A 95 -15.92 -10.11 -28.08
C ARG A 95 -16.19 -11.09 -26.94
N SER A 96 -16.17 -12.42 -27.18
CA SER A 96 -16.39 -13.39 -26.11
C SER A 96 -15.18 -13.50 -25.17
N ASP A 97 -13.97 -13.27 -25.67
CA ASP A 97 -12.73 -13.41 -24.90
C ASP A 97 -12.75 -12.58 -23.61
N ALA A 98 -13.28 -11.34 -23.65
CA ALA A 98 -13.38 -10.50 -22.45
C ALA A 98 -14.21 -11.16 -21.33
N LYS A 99 -15.26 -11.91 -21.68
CA LYS A 99 -16.11 -12.60 -20.70
C LYS A 99 -15.41 -13.83 -20.14
N ASP A 100 -14.68 -14.56 -20.98
CA ASP A 100 -13.92 -15.73 -20.57
C ASP A 100 -12.82 -15.35 -19.57
N TRP A 101 -12.08 -14.26 -19.84
CA TRP A 101 -11.08 -13.73 -18.91
C TRP A 101 -11.69 -13.18 -17.61
N ALA A 102 -12.89 -12.60 -17.68
CA ALA A 102 -13.62 -12.21 -16.48
C ALA A 102 -14.03 -13.44 -15.64
N CYS A 103 -14.41 -14.56 -16.28
CA CYS A 103 -14.68 -15.83 -15.62
C CYS A 103 -13.43 -16.38 -14.92
N VAL A 104 -12.30 -16.43 -15.63
CA VAL A 104 -11.00 -16.85 -15.08
C VAL A 104 -10.63 -16.02 -13.86
N ARG A 105 -10.80 -14.69 -13.91
CA ARG A 105 -10.54 -13.82 -12.76
C ARG A 105 -11.42 -14.16 -11.56
N LYS A 106 -12.71 -14.41 -11.80
CA LYS A 106 -13.68 -14.75 -10.76
C LYS A 106 -13.41 -16.12 -10.13
N GLU A 107 -12.95 -17.08 -10.93
CA GLU A 107 -12.56 -18.40 -10.43
C GLU A 107 -11.28 -18.34 -9.59
N ALA A 108 -10.30 -17.52 -9.99
CA ALA A 108 -9.06 -17.33 -9.24
C ALA A 108 -9.27 -16.56 -7.92
N PHE A 109 -10.23 -15.65 -7.87
CA PHE A 109 -10.57 -14.86 -6.68
C PHE A 109 -12.08 -14.97 -6.37
N PRO A 110 -12.52 -16.11 -5.81
CA PRO A 110 -13.94 -16.40 -5.61
C PRO A 110 -14.56 -15.66 -4.42
N SER A 111 -13.72 -15.09 -3.54
CA SER A 111 -14.17 -14.43 -2.31
C SER A 111 -14.87 -13.10 -2.59
N GLU A 112 -16.03 -12.89 -1.97
CA GLU A 112 -16.78 -11.63 -2.05
C GLU A 112 -16.19 -10.55 -1.14
N LYS A 113 -15.40 -10.94 -0.12
CA LYS A 113 -14.75 -10.03 0.82
C LYS A 113 -13.29 -9.82 0.43
N ASN A 114 -12.76 -8.65 0.79
CA ASN A 114 -11.33 -8.39 0.63
C ASN A 114 -10.53 -9.21 1.67
N GLU A 115 -9.90 -10.28 1.22
CA GLU A 115 -9.06 -11.17 2.05
C GLU A 115 -7.76 -10.50 2.50
N TYR A 116 -7.34 -9.46 1.78
CA TYR A 116 -6.10 -8.72 1.99
C TYR A 116 -6.35 -7.38 2.69
N ALA A 117 -7.54 -7.17 3.27
CA ALA A 117 -7.90 -5.93 3.96
C ALA A 117 -6.97 -5.57 5.13
N HIS A 118 -6.28 -6.57 5.69
CA HIS A 118 -5.30 -6.38 6.75
C HIS A 118 -3.97 -5.77 6.26
N LEU A 119 -3.74 -5.69 4.95
CA LEU A 119 -2.59 -5.04 4.35
C LEU A 119 -2.95 -3.60 3.99
N LEU A 120 -2.35 -2.62 4.64
CA LEU A 120 -2.59 -1.21 4.29
C LEU A 120 -1.79 -0.85 3.03
N VAL A 121 -2.44 -0.22 2.06
CA VAL A 121 -1.80 0.20 0.80
C VAL A 121 -0.65 1.19 1.06
N SER A 122 -0.78 2.04 2.09
CA SER A 122 0.24 3.01 2.52
C SER A 122 1.57 2.37 2.91
N ASP A 123 1.54 1.17 3.49
CA ASP A 123 2.73 0.49 3.98
C ASP A 123 3.65 0.04 2.83
N PHE A 124 3.13 0.02 1.61
CA PHE A 124 3.86 -0.35 0.39
C PHE A 124 4.17 0.84 -0.51
N SER A 125 3.81 2.06 -0.08
CA SER A 125 4.16 3.27 -0.81
C SER A 125 5.57 3.71 -0.44
N ASP A 126 6.34 4.16 -1.43
CA ASP A 126 7.68 4.73 -1.20
C ASP A 126 7.64 6.09 -0.47
N SER A 127 6.45 6.59 -0.11
CA SER A 127 6.30 7.76 0.72
C SER A 127 6.72 7.44 2.16
N VAL A 128 7.99 7.67 2.47
CA VAL A 128 8.44 7.69 3.86
C VAL A 128 7.71 8.83 4.55
N ALA A 129 6.92 8.52 5.59
CA ALA A 129 6.40 9.54 6.50
C ALA A 129 7.62 10.15 7.20
N SER A 130 8.16 11.24 6.64
CA SER A 130 9.18 12.00 7.36
C SER A 130 8.47 12.57 8.58
N ILE A 131 8.91 12.16 9.77
CA ILE A 131 8.58 12.87 10.99
C ILE A 131 8.83 14.36 10.70
N PRO A 132 7.82 15.24 10.85
CA PRO A 132 8.02 16.67 10.65
C PRO A 132 9.23 17.10 11.46
N PRO A 133 10.11 17.96 10.92
CA PRO A 133 11.33 18.35 11.62
C PRO A 133 11.07 18.91 13.03
N GLU A 134 9.88 19.49 13.24
CA GLU A 134 9.36 19.94 14.54
C GLU A 134 9.26 18.79 15.56
N ASN A 135 8.84 17.60 15.13
CA ASN A 135 8.71 16.42 15.98
C ASN A 135 10.06 15.68 16.19
N LEU A 136 11.06 15.90 15.32
CA LEU A 136 12.42 15.37 15.53
C LEU A 136 13.16 16.12 16.65
N GLN A 137 12.86 17.40 16.87
CA GLN A 137 13.46 18.20 17.94
C GLN A 137 13.11 17.64 19.33
N ASN A 138 11.91 17.08 19.51
CA ASN A 138 11.50 16.44 20.76
C ASN A 138 12.28 15.14 21.07
N PHE A 139 12.90 14.50 20.07
CA PHE A 139 13.77 13.34 20.26
C PHE A 139 15.24 13.71 20.47
N ILE A 140 15.63 14.95 20.17
CA ILE A 140 16.95 15.50 20.48
C ILE A 140 16.85 16.17 21.85
N VAL A 141 16.70 15.35 22.90
CA VAL A 141 16.90 15.82 24.27
C VAL A 141 18.42 15.92 24.48
N ASP A 142 18.91 17.15 24.67
CA ASP A 142 20.28 17.40 25.10
C ASP A 142 20.51 16.71 26.47
N PRO A 143 21.48 15.79 26.62
CA PRO A 143 21.73 15.10 27.89
C PRO A 143 22.13 16.04 29.04
N ARG A 144 22.28 17.34 28.78
CA ARG A 144 22.70 18.35 29.74
C ARG A 144 21.55 19.18 30.32
N MET A 145 20.32 19.02 29.84
CA MET A 145 19.16 19.78 30.30
C MET A 145 18.33 18.96 31.31
N GLY A 146 19.00 18.51 32.37
CA GLY A 146 18.31 18.22 33.62
C GLY A 146 17.98 19.55 34.30
N GLU A 147 16.73 19.69 34.73
CA GLU A 147 16.19 20.78 35.55
C GLU A 147 15.78 22.08 34.82
N GLY A 148 14.46 22.27 34.74
CA GLY A 148 13.85 23.58 34.92
C GLY A 148 13.19 24.21 33.69
N ALA A 149 11.94 23.84 33.41
CA ALA A 149 10.87 24.79 33.05
C ALA A 149 9.54 24.05 32.86
N GLN A 150 8.60 24.37 33.76
CA GLN A 150 7.19 23.98 33.70
C GLN A 150 6.39 25.00 32.86
N ASN A 151 5.18 24.61 32.45
CA ASN A 151 4.08 25.37 31.78
C ASN A 151 4.07 25.33 30.24
N GLU A 152 2.95 25.11 29.53
CA GLU A 152 1.60 24.64 29.85
C GLU A 152 0.90 24.35 28.48
N VAL A 153 0.06 23.31 28.46
CA VAL A 153 -1.13 23.11 27.60
C VAL A 153 -0.96 23.06 26.07
N LEU A 154 -0.99 21.82 25.53
CA LEU A 154 -1.81 21.51 24.35
C LEU A 154 -2.52 20.16 24.56
N VAL A 155 -3.80 20.23 24.93
CA VAL A 155 -4.71 19.08 25.02
C VAL A 155 -5.45 18.93 23.70
N ALA A 156 -5.26 17.79 23.02
CA ALA A 156 -6.20 17.13 22.09
C ALA A 156 -5.55 15.81 21.61
N ASN A 157 -6.10 14.60 21.67
CA ASN A 157 -7.33 13.97 22.18
C ASN A 157 -7.01 12.44 22.21
N PRO A 158 -7.63 11.59 23.06
CA PRO A 158 -7.33 10.15 23.16
C PRO A 158 -8.10 9.32 22.09
N PRO A 159 -7.63 8.11 21.72
CA PRO A 159 -8.21 6.90 22.34
C PRO A 159 -7.24 5.70 22.45
N GLY A 160 -7.38 4.91 23.52
CA GLY A 160 -6.96 3.50 23.53
C GLY A 160 -5.99 3.09 24.62
N ASN A 161 -6.53 2.56 25.72
CA ASN A 161 -5.91 1.53 26.56
C ASN A 161 -4.47 1.77 27.10
N GLY A 162 -4.14 3.01 27.48
CA GLY A 162 -2.96 3.28 28.31
C GLY A 162 -3.19 2.79 29.74
N HIS A 163 -2.84 1.54 30.03
CA HIS A 163 -2.79 1.01 31.39
C HIS A 163 -1.91 1.90 32.26
N ALA A 164 -2.33 2.15 33.50
CA ALA A 164 -1.58 2.92 34.47
C ALA A 164 -0.14 2.38 34.62
N PRO A 165 0.85 3.29 34.77
CA PRO A 165 2.25 2.91 34.89
C PRO A 165 2.45 1.98 36.10
N ARG A 166 3.26 0.93 35.92
CA ARG A 166 3.55 -0.06 36.96
C ARG A 166 4.86 0.30 37.64
N ASP A 167 4.85 0.38 38.96
CA ASP A 167 6.06 0.63 39.74
C ASP A 167 7.07 -0.54 39.60
N ALA A 168 8.33 -0.20 39.34
CA ALA A 168 9.44 -1.13 39.12
C ALA A 168 10.30 -1.35 40.39
N ALA A 169 10.07 -0.58 41.46
CA ALA A 169 10.92 -0.58 42.65
C ALA A 169 10.97 -1.91 43.44
N ASN A 170 10.03 -2.83 43.18
CA ASN A 170 9.93 -4.11 43.91
C ASN A 170 9.74 -5.35 43.00
N ARG A 171 10.25 -5.32 41.76
CA ARG A 171 10.06 -6.42 40.78
C ARG A 171 11.37 -7.03 40.29
N ASN A 172 11.29 -8.28 39.84
CA ASN A 172 12.43 -9.01 39.28
C ASN A 172 12.94 -8.28 38.01
N PRO A 173 14.23 -7.90 37.95
CA PRO A 173 14.78 -7.10 36.84
C PRO A 173 14.70 -7.82 35.49
N LEU A 174 14.76 -9.15 35.45
CA LEU A 174 14.60 -9.91 34.21
C LEU A 174 13.17 -9.86 33.69
N ALA A 175 12.19 -9.84 34.58
CA ALA A 175 10.79 -9.71 34.19
C ALA A 175 10.52 -8.30 33.61
N VAL A 176 11.09 -7.27 34.22
CA VAL A 176 11.00 -5.89 33.71
C VAL A 176 11.66 -5.76 32.34
N LEU A 177 12.80 -6.42 32.12
CA LEU A 177 13.47 -6.47 30.82
C LEU A 177 12.62 -7.15 29.73
N PHE A 178 12.00 -8.29 30.03
CA PHE A 178 11.13 -8.95 29.05
C PHE A 178 9.84 -8.18 28.81
N GLU A 179 9.31 -7.49 29.82
CA GLU A 179 8.16 -6.62 29.69
C GLU A 179 8.48 -5.37 28.85
N SER A 180 9.69 -4.79 28.96
CA SER A 180 10.09 -3.62 28.16
C SER A 180 10.34 -3.94 26.68
N MET A 181 10.59 -5.20 26.33
CA MET A 181 10.66 -5.63 24.92
C MET A 181 9.30 -5.71 24.23
N LEU A 182 8.20 -5.60 24.98
CA LEU A 182 6.86 -5.67 24.45
C LEU A 182 6.34 -4.26 24.14
N PRO A 183 5.93 -3.96 22.89
CA PRO A 183 5.56 -2.61 22.44
C PRO A 183 4.43 -1.91 23.22
N TRP A 184 3.71 -2.64 24.06
CA TRP A 184 2.51 -2.20 24.76
C TRP A 184 2.73 -1.96 26.26
N VAL A 185 3.96 -2.08 26.77
CA VAL A 185 4.30 -1.80 28.17
C VAL A 185 5.12 -0.52 28.24
N HIS A 186 4.58 0.51 28.88
CA HIS A 186 5.23 1.81 29.05
C HIS A 186 5.53 2.07 30.53
N TYR A 187 6.79 2.42 30.82
CA TYR A 187 7.27 2.82 32.14
C TYR A 187 7.77 4.27 32.02
N GLY A 188 7.05 5.23 32.62
CA GLY A 188 7.41 6.66 32.55
C GLY A 188 6.54 7.52 33.46
N ASP A 189 7.23 8.36 34.25
CA ASP A 189 6.82 9.34 35.27
C ASP A 189 5.91 8.88 36.41
N GLY A 190 6.54 8.56 37.54
CA GLY A 190 6.00 8.77 38.88
C GLY A 190 6.77 9.92 39.55
N ASP A 191 6.06 10.86 40.16
CA ASP A 191 5.88 10.87 41.61
C ASP A 191 5.19 12.15 42.11
N GLY A 192 4.42 11.98 43.18
CA GLY A 192 3.79 13.07 43.91
C GLY A 192 2.96 12.52 45.06
N ASP A 193 3.65 12.07 46.11
CA ASP A 193 3.07 11.88 47.45
C ASP A 193 2.27 13.12 47.88
N GLY A 194 1.13 12.87 48.52
CA GLY A 194 0.28 13.91 49.13
C GLY A 194 -0.67 13.28 50.13
N ASP A 195 -0.27 13.38 51.40
CA ASP A 195 -0.96 13.03 52.65
C ASP A 195 -2.49 13.24 52.67
N GLU A 196 -3.23 12.25 53.20
CA GLU A 196 -4.12 12.38 54.38
C GLU A 196 -4.45 11.01 55.00
#